data_AF-A0A1A9Z1H5-F1
#
_entry.id   AF-A0A1A9Z1H5-F1
#
_cell.length_a   1.000
_cell.length_b   1.000
_cell.length_c   1.000
_cell.angle_alpha   90.00
_cell.angle_beta   90.00
_cell.angle_gamma   90.00
#
_symmetry.space_group_name_H-M   'P 1'
#
loop_
_entity.id
_entity.type
_entity.pdbx_description
1 polymer ?
#
loop_
_entity_poly.entity_id
_entity_poly.type
_entity_poly.pdbx_seq_one_letter_code
_entity_poly.pdbx_strand_id
1 'polypeptide(L)'
;MSEALKILNNIRTLRAQARECTLETLEEMLEKLEVVVNERREEDNQAQAEIEERTRKLKQYREMLIADGIDPNELLQSMHNTIKTSTKNKRAIRPAKYQFIDENGEIRTWTGQ
;
A
#
# COMPACT_ATOMS: atom_id res chain seq x y z
N MET A 1 13.63 -17.19 -5.94
CA MET A 1 14.10 -18.27 -5.04
C MET A 1 15.61 -18.39 -5.24
N SER A 2 16.39 -18.25 -4.17
CA SER A 2 17.85 -18.39 -4.20
C SER A 2 18.26 -19.75 -4.78
N GLU A 3 19.39 -19.82 -5.49
CA GLU A 3 19.93 -21.07 -6.05
C GLU A 3 20.10 -22.14 -4.95
N ALA A 4 20.48 -21.75 -3.73
CA ALA A 4 20.59 -22.66 -2.59
C ALA A 4 19.24 -23.28 -2.19
N LEU A 5 18.16 -22.48 -2.16
CA LEU A 5 16.82 -22.96 -1.84
C LEU A 5 16.25 -23.85 -2.96
N LYS A 6 16.63 -23.62 -4.22
CA LYS A 6 16.23 -24.50 -5.34
C LYS A 6 16.82 -25.91 -5.18
N ILE A 7 18.05 -26.04 -4.70
CA ILE A 7 18.69 -27.33 -4.44
C ILE A 7 17.97 -28.07 -3.30
N LEU A 8 17.60 -27.36 -2.22
CA LEU A 8 16.84 -27.92 -1.10
C LEU A 8 15.42 -28.39 -1.52
N ASN A 9 14.81 -27.72 -2.50
CA ASN A 9 13.47 -28.08 -3.00
C ASN A 9 13.47 -29.31 -3.92
N ASN A 10 14.64 -29.74 -4.42
CA ASN A 10 14.74 -30.95 -5.24
C ASN A 10 15.22 -32.14 -4.40
N ILE A 11 14.30 -33.05 -4.11
CA ILE A 11 14.57 -34.22 -3.25
C ILE A 11 15.66 -35.15 -3.79
N ARG A 12 15.90 -35.18 -5.12
CA ARG A 12 16.93 -36.04 -5.71
C ARG A 12 18.34 -35.49 -5.43
N THR A 13 18.54 -34.18 -5.60
CA THR A 13 19.80 -33.52 -5.28
C THR A 13 20.03 -33.47 -3.78
N LEU A 14 18.97 -33.21 -3.00
CA LEU A 14 19.03 -33.22 -1.54
C LEU A 14 19.45 -34.59 -0.99
N ARG A 15 18.89 -35.69 -1.51
CA ARG A 15 19.30 -37.06 -1.11
C ARG A 15 20.74 -37.37 -1.48
N ALA A 16 21.25 -36.87 -2.60
CA ALA A 16 22.64 -37.08 -2.99
C ALA A 16 23.58 -36.40 -1.99
N GLN A 17 23.30 -35.14 -1.64
CA GLN A 17 24.07 -34.38 -0.66
C GLN A 17 23.95 -34.93 0.76
N ALA A 18 22.76 -35.37 1.17
CA ALA A 18 22.53 -35.93 2.50
C ALA A 18 23.31 -37.23 2.78
N ARG A 19 23.76 -37.95 1.74
CA ARG A 19 24.63 -39.14 1.91
C ARG A 19 26.04 -38.79 2.38
N GLU A 20 26.47 -37.54 2.16
CA GLU A 20 27.79 -37.03 2.56
C GLU A 20 27.76 -36.43 3.98
N CYS A 21 26.59 -36.37 4.61
CA CYS A 21 26.37 -35.81 5.95
C CYS A 21 25.99 -36.91 6.95
N THR A 22 26.19 -36.65 8.25
CA THR A 22 25.74 -37.56 9.32
C THR A 22 24.27 -37.30 9.65
N LEU A 23 23.59 -38.29 10.21
CA LEU A 23 22.18 -38.15 10.61
C LEU A 23 21.97 -37.00 11.59
N GLU A 24 22.85 -36.86 12.58
CA GLU A 24 22.82 -35.79 13.57
C GLU A 24 22.84 -34.39 12.92
N THR A 25 23.72 -34.18 11.94
CA THR A 25 23.76 -32.90 11.21
C THR A 25 22.49 -32.64 10.39
N LEU A 26 21.85 -33.70 9.86
CA LEU A 26 20.58 -33.57 9.13
C LEU A 26 19.42 -33.20 10.07
N GLU A 27 19.42 -33.74 11.28
CA GLU A 27 18.44 -33.40 12.32
C GLU A 27 18.60 -31.94 12.78
N GLU A 28 19.83 -31.45 13.00
CA GLU A 28 20.07 -30.03 13.32
C GLU A 28 19.64 -29.09 12.18
N MET A 29 19.88 -29.48 10.93
CA MET A 29 19.44 -28.70 9.76
C MET A 29 17.91 -28.65 9.67
N LEU A 30 17.25 -29.77 9.98
CA LEU A 30 15.79 -29.86 10.00
C LEU A 30 15.21 -28.97 11.09
N GLU A 31 15.75 -29.00 12.32
CA GLU A 31 15.30 -28.14 13.42
C GLU A 31 15.39 -26.65 13.04
N LYS A 32 16.52 -26.23 12.46
CA LYS A 32 16.69 -24.83 12.00
C LYS A 32 15.68 -24.46 10.92
N LEU A 33 15.41 -25.37 9.97
CA LEU A 33 14.42 -25.13 8.93
C LEU A 33 12.99 -25.08 9.50
N GLU A 34 12.66 -25.93 10.47
CA GLU A 34 11.38 -25.93 11.16
C GLU A 34 11.13 -24.61 11.90
N VAL A 35 12.14 -24.07 12.59
CA VAL A 35 12.05 -22.75 13.22
C VAL A 35 11.69 -21.68 12.18
N VAL A 36 12.43 -21.61 11.07
CA VAL A 36 12.16 -20.62 9.99
C VAL A 36 10.77 -20.80 9.39
N VAL A 37 10.32 -22.05 9.19
CA VAL A 37 8.98 -22.33 8.67
C VAL A 37 7.90 -21.91 9.66
N ASN A 38 8.11 -22.13 10.95
CA ASN A 38 7.17 -21.73 11.99
C ASN A 38 7.08 -20.21 12.11
N GLU A 39 8.20 -19.49 12.08
CA GLU A 39 8.23 -18.02 12.04
C GLU A 39 7.39 -17.49 10.87
N ARG A 40 7.58 -18.03 9.66
CA ARG A 40 6.78 -17.63 8.49
C ARG A 40 5.31 -17.98 8.61
N ARG A 41 4.97 -19.13 9.18
CA ARG A 41 3.57 -19.50 9.44
C ARG A 41 2.92 -18.56 10.44
N GLU A 42 3.64 -18.17 11.48
CA GLU A 42 3.15 -17.21 12.47
C GLU A 42 2.94 -15.82 11.85
N GLU A 43 3.89 -15.34 11.05
CA GLU A 43 3.74 -14.09 10.28
C GLU A 43 2.51 -14.13 9.35
N ASP A 44 2.38 -15.20 8.56
CA ASP A 44 1.25 -15.36 7.64
C ASP A 44 -0.08 -15.45 8.39
N ASN A 45 -0.13 -16.18 9.51
CA ASN A 45 -1.32 -16.28 10.36
C ASN A 45 -1.68 -14.93 11.00
N GLN A 46 -0.70 -14.15 11.46
CA GLN A 46 -0.93 -12.82 12.02
C GLN A 46 -1.47 -11.87 10.96
N ALA A 47 -0.87 -11.86 9.76
CA ALA A 47 -1.34 -11.06 8.64
C ALA A 47 -2.77 -11.45 8.23
N GLN A 48 -3.06 -12.75 8.18
CA GLN A 48 -4.39 -13.26 7.88
C GLN A 48 -5.41 -12.87 8.97
N ALA A 49 -5.04 -12.98 10.25
CA ALA A 49 -5.89 -12.56 11.37
C ALA A 49 -6.19 -11.05 11.33
N GLU A 50 -5.21 -10.21 10.99
CA GLU A 50 -5.42 -8.76 10.85
C GLU A 50 -6.40 -8.44 9.70
N ILE A 51 -6.27 -9.13 8.57
CA ILE A 51 -7.21 -9.01 7.43
C ILE A 51 -8.61 -9.46 7.84
N GLU A 52 -8.73 -10.58 8.55
CA GLU A 52 -10.00 -11.11 9.05
C GLU A 52 -10.65 -10.17 10.07
N GLU A 53 -9.89 -9.59 11.00
CA GLU A 53 -10.40 -8.58 11.92
C GLU A 53 -10.87 -7.33 11.20
N ARG A 54 -10.09 -6.84 10.23
CA ARG A 54 -10.44 -5.66 9.45
C ARG A 54 -11.71 -5.90 8.64
N THR A 55 -11.80 -7.04 7.97
CA THR A 55 -12.98 -7.41 7.17
C THR A 55 -14.21 -7.65 8.05
N ARG A 56 -14.04 -8.27 9.23
CA ARG A 56 -15.11 -8.44 10.23
C ARG A 56 -15.63 -7.09 10.73
N LYS A 57 -14.74 -6.16 11.10
CA LYS A 57 -15.11 -4.80 11.49
C LYS A 57 -15.85 -4.08 10.36
N LEU A 58 -15.33 -4.13 9.13
CA LEU A 58 -15.98 -3.53 7.96
C LEU A 58 -17.39 -4.11 7.72
N LYS A 59 -17.56 -5.43 7.86
CA LYS A 59 -18.85 -6.09 7.73
C LYS A 59 -19.83 -5.64 8.82
N GLN A 60 -19.37 -5.57 10.07
CA GLN A 60 -20.16 -5.07 11.19
C GLN A 60 -20.63 -3.63 10.97
N TYR A 61 -19.72 -2.74 10.54
CA TYR A 61 -20.09 -1.35 10.22
C TYR A 61 -21.06 -1.27 9.04
N ARG A 62 -20.88 -2.11 8.02
CA ARG A 62 -21.81 -2.19 6.88
C ARG A 62 -23.22 -2.58 7.34
N GLU A 63 -23.35 -3.57 8.21
CA GLU A 63 -24.64 -4.01 8.75
C GLU A 63 -25.29 -2.91 9.61
N MET A 64 -24.50 -2.21 10.43
CA MET A 64 -24.99 -1.09 11.24
C MET A 64 -25.51 0.07 10.38
N LEU A 65 -24.78 0.48 9.34
CA LEU A 65 -25.23 1.54 8.43
C LEU A 65 -26.55 1.18 7.74
N ILE A 66 -26.69 -0.07 7.29
CA ILE A 66 -27.94 -0.55 6.68
C ILE A 66 -29.08 -0.57 7.70
N ALA A 67 -28.82 -0.97 8.95
CA ALA A 67 -29.82 -0.95 10.01
C ALA A 67 -30.34 0.47 10.32
N ASP A 68 -29.45 1.47 10.24
CA ASP A 68 -29.80 2.89 10.37
C ASP A 68 -30.44 3.48 9.10
N GLY A 69 -30.64 2.66 8.05
CA GLY A 69 -31.26 3.06 6.79
C GLY A 69 -30.35 3.85 5.85
N ILE A 70 -29.04 3.85 6.10
CA ILE A 70 -28.03 4.57 5.31
C ILE A 70 -27.37 3.57 4.34
N ASP A 71 -27.50 3.81 3.03
CA ASP A 71 -26.74 3.06 2.04
C ASP A 71 -25.26 3.48 2.10
N PRO A 72 -24.31 2.54 2.31
CA PRO A 72 -22.88 2.83 2.29
C PRO A 72 -22.41 3.57 1.03
N ASN A 73 -23.03 3.33 -0.13
CA ASN A 73 -22.67 4.01 -1.37
C ASN A 73 -23.07 5.49 -1.39
N GLU A 74 -24.21 5.83 -0.79
CA GLU A 74 -24.68 7.21 -0.68
C GLU A 74 -23.79 8.01 0.28
N LEU A 75 -23.42 7.40 1.42
CA LEU A 75 -22.49 7.99 2.39
C LEU A 75 -21.14 8.30 1.73
N LEU A 76 -20.56 7.36 0.98
CA LEU A 76 -19.29 7.57 0.27
C LEU A 76 -19.37 8.69 -0.77
N GLN A 77 -20.48 8.81 -1.50
CA GLN A 77 -20.69 9.88 -2.47
C GLN A 77 -20.80 11.26 -1.79
N SER A 78 -21.50 11.35 -0.65
CA SER A 78 -21.61 12.60 0.12
C SER A 78 -20.25 13.09 0.65
N MET A 79 -19.38 12.17 1.08
CA MET A 79 -18.02 12.49 1.52
C MET A 79 -17.12 12.93 0.36
N HIS A 80 -17.29 12.36 -0.83
CA HIS A 80 -16.51 12.77 -1.99
C HIS A 80 -16.91 14.16 -2.52
N ASN A 81 -18.19 14.52 -2.39
CA ASN A 81 -18.70 15.83 -2.79
C ASN A 81 -18.24 16.97 -1.86
N THR A 82 -18.04 16.70 -0.56
CA THR A 82 -17.53 17.71 0.40
C THR A 82 -16.04 18.03 0.21
N ILE A 83 -15.25 17.12 -0.34
CA ILE A 83 -13.83 17.36 -0.64
C ILE A 83 -13.67 18.25 -1.89
N LYS A 84 -14.50 18.06 -2.91
CA LYS A 84 -14.46 18.84 -4.17
C LYS A 84 -14.83 20.32 -3.99
N THR A 85 -15.63 20.68 -2.98
CA THR A 85 -16.02 22.07 -2.72
C THR A 85 -14.91 22.94 -2.13
N SER A 86 -13.75 22.37 -1.76
CA SER A 86 -12.60 23.14 -1.24
C SER A 86 -11.68 23.73 -2.32
N THR A 87 -11.90 23.43 -3.60
CA THR A 87 -10.97 23.84 -4.67
C THR A 87 -11.38 25.16 -5.33
N LYS A 88 -10.74 26.25 -4.86
CA LYS A 88 -10.40 27.49 -5.58
C LYS A 88 -11.54 28.44 -6.01
N ASN A 89 -11.87 29.39 -5.12
CA ASN A 89 -12.14 30.75 -5.58
C ASN A 89 -10.81 31.42 -5.94
N LYS A 90 -10.35 31.27 -7.19
CA LYS A 90 -9.25 32.10 -7.72
C LYS A 90 -9.77 33.54 -7.80
N ARG A 91 -9.19 34.45 -6.99
CA ARG A 91 -9.45 35.90 -7.11
C ARG A 91 -9.17 36.34 -8.54
N ALA A 92 -10.07 37.14 -9.12
CA ALA A 92 -9.86 37.76 -10.42
C ALA A 92 -8.53 38.55 -10.39
N ILE A 93 -7.69 38.34 -11.40
CA ILE A 93 -6.42 39.06 -11.56
C ILE A 93 -6.75 40.54 -11.77
N ARG A 94 -6.14 41.41 -10.97
CA ARG A 94 -6.39 42.86 -11.06
C ARG A 94 -5.80 43.41 -12.37
N PRO A 95 -6.46 44.37 -13.03
CA PRO A 95 -5.92 44.99 -14.25
C PRO A 95 -4.60 45.71 -13.95
N ALA A 96 -3.67 45.68 -14.92
CA ALA A 96 -2.35 46.28 -14.78
C ALA A 96 -2.43 47.80 -14.58
N LYS A 97 -1.61 48.34 -13.67
CA LYS A 97 -1.65 49.75 -13.25
C LYS A 97 -0.79 50.67 -14.14
N TYR A 98 0.25 50.14 -14.77
CA TYR A 98 1.16 50.93 -15.62
C TYR A 98 1.53 50.16 -16.89
N GLN A 99 1.71 50.89 -17.99
CA GLN A 99 2.20 50.38 -19.27
C GLN A 99 3.41 51.21 -19.70
N PHE A 100 4.46 50.57 -20.19
CA PHE A 100 5.66 51.22 -20.71
C PHE A 100 6.11 50.56 -22.00
N ILE A 101 6.88 51.28 -22.81
CA ILE A 101 7.35 50.81 -24.11
C ILE A 101 8.82 50.44 -23.95
N ASP A 102 9.17 49.20 -24.26
CA ASP A 102 10.55 48.72 -24.23
C ASP A 102 11.37 49.32 -25.38
N GLU A 103 12.70 49.22 -25.31
CA GLU A 103 13.64 49.76 -26.32
C GLU A 103 13.44 49.18 -27.74
N ASN A 104 12.68 48.08 -27.85
CA ASN A 104 12.27 47.47 -29.11
C ASN A 104 10.89 47.94 -29.62
N GLY A 105 10.25 48.92 -28.97
CA GLY A 105 8.97 49.50 -29.37
C GLY A 105 7.73 48.69 -28.95
N GLU A 106 7.89 47.64 -28.13
CA GLU A 106 6.76 46.81 -27.68
C GLU A 106 6.17 47.31 -26.36
N ILE A 107 4.82 47.34 -26.28
CA ILE A 107 4.09 47.81 -25.10
C ILE A 107 4.04 46.68 -24.06
N ARG A 108 4.66 46.91 -22.89
CA ARG A 108 4.62 46.00 -21.74
C ARG A 108 3.84 46.59 -20.58
N THR A 109 3.04 45.74 -19.93
CA THR A 109 2.24 46.13 -18.75
C THR A 109 2.92 45.66 -17.47
N TRP A 110 3.20 46.56 -16.54
CA TRP A 110 3.79 46.23 -15.23
C TRP A 110 2.68 46.19 -14.16
N THR A 111 2.29 44.99 -13.76
CA THR A 111 1.54 44.75 -12.53
C THR A 111 2.58 44.71 -11.40
N GLY A 112 2.85 45.83 -10.74
CA GLY A 112 3.86 45.91 -9.67
C GLY A 112 3.50 45.10 -8.42
N GLN A 113 3.59 43.77 -8.53
CA GLN A 113 3.35 42.77 -7.50
C GLN A 113 4.42 41.70 -7.55
#